data_AF-A0A7J6F1U8-F1
#
_entry.id   AF-A0A7J6F1U8-F1
#
_cell.length_a   1.000
_cell.length_b   1.000
_cell.length_c   1.000
_cell.angle_alpha   90.00
_cell.angle_beta   90.00
_cell.angle_gamma   90.00
#
_symmetry.space_group_name_H-M   'P 1'
#
loop_
_entity.id
_entity.type
_entity.pdbx_description
1 polymer ?
#
loop_
_entity_poly.entity_id
_entity_poly.type
_entity_poly.pdbx_seq_one_letter_code
_entity_poly.pdbx_strand_id
1 'polypeptide(L)'
;MIYLDSPAGVGFSYSANKSFYTEVNDEKTAQDNLMFLKRWFIQFPNYKNRAFFITGESYGGHYVPQLAQLIVQSKASINLKGIAIGNPLLEFNTDFNSRAEFIWSHGLISDSSYEMANSVCNYSTYRRQVQVDGNLSPVCSQVWRKVSNEMSRLVDSYDVTLDVCLPSVFAQSAMLNKLDEAAKIDVCVEDKTIKYLNRKDVQKAFHAELVGVTEWSVCSDVLRYDMKDLEIPTIHVLGSLVKSGIQVLVYSGDQDSVLPLTGSRTLVTGLAKELGLNTTVAYRAWFETNQVRLAYNIQFCFKISTTTPPTNSIKFSIEHYHCPSFMLVLSN
;
A
#
# COMPACT_ATOMS: atom_id res chain seq x y z
N MET A 1 4.99 -1.91 17.67
CA MET A 1 4.16 -1.82 16.45
C MET A 1 2.84 -2.52 16.74
N ILE A 2 1.74 -2.06 16.17
CA ILE A 2 0.45 -2.77 16.20
C ILE A 2 0.16 -3.21 14.77
N TYR A 3 -0.06 -4.51 14.57
CA TYR A 3 -0.57 -5.06 13.32
C TYR A 3 -2.04 -5.39 13.56
N LEU A 4 -2.92 -4.86 12.72
CA LEU A 4 -4.36 -4.96 12.89
C LEU A 4 -4.97 -5.62 11.65
N ASP A 5 -5.53 -6.81 11.83
CA ASP A 5 -6.38 -7.44 10.82
C ASP A 5 -7.70 -6.64 10.75
N SER A 6 -7.93 -5.96 9.63
CA SER A 6 -9.10 -5.10 9.43
C SER A 6 -9.45 -5.04 7.94
N PRO A 7 -10.75 -4.98 7.58
CA PRO A 7 -11.95 -5.02 8.44
C PRO A 7 -12.23 -6.42 9.03
N ALA A 8 -13.29 -6.54 9.84
CA ALA A 8 -13.73 -7.86 10.30
C ALA A 8 -14.05 -8.78 9.12
N GLY A 9 -13.56 -10.02 9.19
CA GLY A 9 -13.52 -10.98 8.09
C GLY A 9 -12.11 -11.18 7.52
N VAL A 10 -11.18 -10.26 7.77
CA VAL A 10 -9.76 -10.39 7.40
C VAL A 10 -8.99 -11.14 8.47
N GLY A 11 -8.16 -12.09 8.06
CA GLY A 11 -7.24 -12.82 8.94
C GLY A 11 -7.95 -13.45 10.14
N PHE A 12 -7.57 -13.04 11.35
CA PHE A 12 -8.20 -13.50 12.60
C PHE A 12 -9.35 -12.61 13.09
N SER A 13 -9.60 -11.47 12.44
CA SER A 13 -10.69 -10.56 12.82
C SER A 13 -12.02 -11.09 12.31
N TYR A 14 -13.05 -11.08 13.15
CA TYR A 14 -14.38 -11.57 12.81
C TYR A 14 -15.50 -10.74 13.45
N SER A 15 -16.69 -10.89 12.88
CA SER A 15 -17.97 -10.41 13.43
C SER A 15 -18.89 -11.60 13.68
N ALA A 16 -19.51 -11.64 14.86
CA ALA A 16 -20.57 -12.59 15.16
C ALA A 16 -21.87 -12.30 14.36
N ASN A 17 -22.05 -11.05 13.91
CA ASN A 17 -23.17 -10.68 13.08
C ASN A 17 -22.84 -10.91 11.60
N LYS A 18 -23.45 -11.93 10.99
CA LYS A 18 -23.23 -12.26 9.57
C LYS A 18 -23.66 -11.15 8.61
N SER A 19 -24.64 -10.31 8.98
CA SER A 19 -25.04 -9.17 8.13
C SER A 19 -23.97 -8.09 8.04
N PHE A 20 -22.96 -8.11 8.93
CA PHE A 20 -21.82 -7.21 8.83
C PHE A 20 -21.12 -7.33 7.48
N TYR A 21 -20.96 -8.56 7.00
CA TYR A 21 -20.14 -8.88 5.83
C TYR A 21 -20.78 -8.50 4.48
N THR A 22 -22.02 -8.02 4.45
CA THR A 22 -22.68 -7.62 3.20
C THR A 22 -22.58 -6.13 2.88
N GLU A 23 -22.13 -5.33 3.85
CA GLU A 23 -22.10 -3.87 3.79
C GLU A 23 -20.80 -3.37 4.42
N VAL A 24 -19.66 -3.81 3.89
CA VAL A 24 -18.34 -3.35 4.33
C VAL A 24 -17.83 -2.31 3.35
N ASN A 25 -17.38 -1.17 3.87
CA ASN A 25 -16.89 -0.03 3.09
C ASN A 25 -15.82 0.73 3.89
N ASP A 26 -15.19 1.72 3.25
CA ASP A 26 -14.08 2.51 3.78
C ASP A 26 -14.49 3.25 5.06
N GLU A 27 -15.69 3.86 5.06
CA GLU A 27 -16.21 4.61 6.20
C GLU A 27 -16.38 3.73 7.44
N LYS A 28 -17.05 2.59 7.29
CA LYS A 28 -17.26 1.62 8.38
C LYS A 28 -15.94 1.07 8.88
N THR A 29 -15.02 0.77 7.98
CA THR A 29 -13.67 0.31 8.31
C THR A 29 -12.92 1.36 9.15
N ALA A 30 -12.99 2.64 8.78
CA ALA A 30 -12.37 3.73 9.54
C ALA A 30 -13.02 3.90 10.93
N GLN A 31 -14.35 3.81 11.03
CA GLN A 31 -15.09 3.89 12.30
C GLN A 31 -14.73 2.74 13.24
N ASP A 32 -14.70 1.51 12.74
CA ASP A 32 -14.35 0.31 13.51
C ASP A 32 -12.87 0.37 13.97
N ASN A 33 -11.97 0.81 13.10
CA ASN A 33 -10.56 1.01 13.45
C ASN A 33 -10.38 2.10 14.52
N LEU A 34 -11.13 3.20 14.47
CA LEU A 34 -11.11 4.21 15.53
C LEU A 34 -11.64 3.64 16.84
N MET A 35 -12.70 2.84 16.81
CA MET A 35 -13.26 2.20 18.00
C MET A 35 -12.28 1.21 18.61
N PHE A 36 -11.60 0.41 17.77
CA PHE A 36 -10.49 -0.45 18.18
C PHE A 36 -9.41 0.37 18.90
N LEU A 37 -8.91 1.44 18.29
CA LEU A 37 -7.85 2.26 18.90
C LEU A 37 -8.27 2.87 20.23
N LYS A 38 -9.51 3.38 20.34
CA LYS A 38 -10.06 3.89 21.61
C LYS A 38 -10.05 2.82 22.70
N ARG A 39 -10.49 1.60 22.38
CA ARG A 39 -10.47 0.46 23.32
C ARG A 39 -9.04 0.00 23.64
N TRP A 40 -8.16 -0.02 22.65
CA TRP A 40 -6.76 -0.38 22.81
C TRP A 40 -6.05 0.56 23.78
N PHE A 41 -6.21 1.88 23.65
CA PHE A 41 -5.62 2.84 24.60
C PHE A 41 -6.23 2.80 26.01
N ILE A 42 -7.47 2.29 26.17
CA ILE A 42 -8.04 2.00 27.49
C ILE A 42 -7.35 0.79 28.12
N GLN A 43 -7.11 -0.28 27.35
CA GLN A 43 -6.43 -1.49 27.83
C GLN A 43 -4.93 -1.29 28.02
N PHE A 44 -4.31 -0.42 27.24
CA PHE A 44 -2.87 -0.14 27.26
C PHE A 44 -2.57 1.34 27.55
N PRO A 45 -2.96 1.86 28.74
CA PRO A 45 -2.92 3.29 29.04
C PRO A 45 -1.50 3.89 29.06
N ASN A 46 -0.47 3.06 29.28
CA ASN A 46 0.94 3.46 29.26
C ASN A 46 1.40 4.03 27.90
N TYR A 47 0.62 3.82 26.83
CA TYR A 47 0.93 4.32 25.49
C TYR A 47 0.15 5.60 25.13
N LYS A 48 -0.85 6.02 25.92
CA LYS A 48 -1.80 7.09 25.57
C LYS A 48 -1.15 8.42 25.16
N ASN A 49 -0.05 8.79 25.80
CA ASN A 49 0.63 10.07 25.55
C ASN A 49 1.76 9.96 24.51
N ARG A 50 2.10 8.75 24.05
CA ARG A 50 3.17 8.56 23.07
C ARG A 50 2.75 9.11 21.71
N ALA A 51 3.74 9.59 20.95
CA ALA A 51 3.50 9.93 19.55
C ALA A 51 2.96 8.70 18.80
N PHE A 52 1.80 8.88 18.17
CA PHE A 52 1.13 7.82 17.43
C PHE A 52 1.25 8.08 15.93
N PHE A 53 1.55 7.01 15.19
CA PHE A 53 1.68 7.05 13.74
C PHE A 53 0.85 5.92 13.16
N ILE A 54 0.24 6.16 12.01
CA ILE A 54 -0.52 5.15 11.27
C ILE A 54 0.22 4.87 9.97
N THR A 55 0.48 3.60 9.70
CA THR A 55 1.17 3.19 8.49
C THR A 55 0.36 2.15 7.73
N GLY A 56 0.47 2.15 6.41
CA GLY A 56 -0.23 1.18 5.56
C GLY A 56 0.38 1.12 4.16
N GLU A 57 -0.07 0.18 3.36
CA GLU A 57 0.45 -0.09 2.01
C GLU A 57 -0.70 -0.39 1.04
N SER A 58 -0.53 -0.09 -0.24
CA SER A 58 -1.49 -0.42 -1.29
C SER A 58 -2.85 0.26 -1.03
N TYR A 59 -3.91 -0.52 -0.79
CA TYR A 59 -5.21 0.02 -0.37
C TYR A 59 -5.18 0.70 1.01
N GLY A 60 -4.08 0.58 1.75
CA GLY A 60 -3.74 1.44 2.88
C GLY A 60 -3.72 2.94 2.52
N GLY A 61 -3.56 3.29 1.24
CA GLY A 61 -3.78 4.64 0.73
C GLY A 61 -5.22 5.15 0.91
N HIS A 62 -6.20 4.26 1.06
CA HIS A 62 -7.56 4.60 1.47
C HIS A 62 -7.72 4.58 2.99
N TYR A 63 -7.33 3.47 3.64
CA TYR A 63 -7.57 3.26 5.06
C TYR A 63 -6.85 4.25 5.97
N VAL A 64 -5.57 4.52 5.70
CA VAL A 64 -4.73 5.32 6.58
C VAL A 64 -5.17 6.79 6.60
N PRO A 65 -5.36 7.47 5.46
CA PRO A 65 -5.80 8.86 5.45
C PRO A 65 -7.19 9.05 6.07
N GLN A 66 -8.13 8.15 5.80
CA GLN A 66 -9.50 8.25 6.30
C GLN A 66 -9.56 8.04 7.82
N LEU A 67 -8.84 7.05 8.36
CA LEU A 67 -8.72 6.87 9.82
C LEU A 67 -8.04 8.08 10.48
N ALA A 68 -6.95 8.57 9.90
CA ALA A 68 -6.24 9.74 10.42
C ALA A 68 -7.15 10.98 10.44
N GLN A 69 -7.91 11.21 9.37
CA GLN A 69 -8.86 12.31 9.27
C GLN A 69 -9.96 12.18 10.34
N LEU A 70 -10.51 10.98 10.52
CA LEU A 70 -11.52 10.72 11.52
C LEU A 70 -11.00 10.95 12.95
N ILE A 71 -9.76 10.59 13.25
CA ILE A 71 -9.10 10.88 14.54
C ILE A 71 -9.03 12.41 14.78
N VAL A 72 -8.57 13.16 13.78
CA VAL A 72 -8.43 14.62 13.86
C VAL A 72 -9.80 15.29 14.04
N GLN A 73 -10.79 14.92 13.23
CA GLN A 73 -12.14 15.52 13.25
C GLN A 73 -12.90 15.19 14.54
N SER A 74 -12.82 13.94 15.01
CA SER A 74 -13.49 13.52 16.25
C SER A 74 -12.81 14.01 17.52
N LYS A 75 -11.63 14.64 17.41
CA LYS A 75 -10.78 15.06 18.53
C LYS A 75 -10.55 13.92 19.53
N ALA A 76 -10.39 12.70 19.01
CA ALA A 76 -10.09 11.55 19.84
C ALA A 76 -8.81 11.81 20.65
N SER A 77 -8.75 11.34 21.89
CA SER A 77 -7.56 11.48 22.76
C SER A 77 -6.40 10.57 22.33
N ILE A 78 -5.98 10.69 21.07
CA ILE A 78 -4.90 9.97 20.42
C ILE A 78 -3.90 11.01 19.92
N ASN A 79 -2.64 10.91 20.36
CA ASN A 79 -1.58 11.85 20.00
C ASN A 79 -1.01 11.56 18.60
N LEU A 80 -1.87 11.65 17.57
CA LEU A 80 -1.49 11.40 16.17
C LEU A 80 -0.49 12.46 15.69
N LYS A 81 0.68 12.00 15.24
CA LYS A 81 1.77 12.87 14.76
C LYS A 81 2.00 12.78 13.26
N GLY A 82 1.69 11.64 12.65
CA GLY A 82 1.88 11.48 11.22
C GLY A 82 1.33 10.18 10.68
N ILE A 83 1.35 10.09 9.35
CA ILE A 83 1.04 8.88 8.60
C ILE A 83 2.16 8.56 7.63
N ALA A 84 2.34 7.28 7.32
CA ALA A 84 3.22 6.82 6.25
C ALA A 84 2.50 5.79 5.37
N ILE A 85 2.51 5.98 4.05
CA ILE A 85 1.81 5.11 3.12
C ILE A 85 2.73 4.65 1.98
N GLY A 86 2.85 3.33 1.82
CA GLY A 86 3.69 2.66 0.83
C GLY A 86 2.91 2.23 -0.40
N ASN A 87 3.43 2.49 -1.61
CA ASN A 87 2.79 2.16 -2.89
C ASN A 87 1.27 2.39 -2.87
N PRO A 88 0.79 3.57 -2.45
CA PRO A 88 -0.62 3.74 -2.11
C PRO A 88 -1.52 3.91 -3.34
N LEU A 89 -2.75 3.40 -3.24
CA LEU A 89 -3.84 3.86 -4.08
C LEU A 89 -4.42 5.14 -3.46
N LEU A 90 -4.31 6.26 -4.17
CA LEU A 90 -4.74 7.59 -3.73
C LEU A 90 -5.77 8.23 -4.68
N GLU A 91 -5.64 7.96 -5.97
CA GLU A 91 -6.64 8.30 -6.98
C GLU A 91 -6.66 7.24 -8.08
N PHE A 92 -7.83 6.63 -8.26
CA PHE A 92 -8.04 5.44 -9.07
C PHE A 92 -7.47 5.55 -10.49
N ASN A 93 -7.75 6.65 -11.20
CA ASN A 93 -7.37 6.73 -12.61
C ASN A 93 -5.87 6.98 -12.77
N THR A 94 -5.31 7.92 -11.99
CA THR A 94 -3.89 8.30 -12.07
C THR A 94 -2.99 7.15 -11.66
N ASP A 95 -3.31 6.49 -10.53
CA ASP A 95 -2.48 5.40 -10.04
C ASP A 95 -2.56 4.18 -10.97
N PHE A 96 -3.75 3.73 -11.36
CA PHE A 96 -3.86 2.56 -12.24
C PHE A 96 -3.35 2.83 -13.65
N ASN A 97 -3.56 4.00 -14.23
CA ASN A 97 -3.08 4.28 -15.59
C ASN A 97 -1.55 4.43 -15.67
N SER A 98 -0.87 4.65 -14.55
CA SER A 98 0.60 4.66 -14.49
C SER A 98 1.23 3.29 -14.81
N ARG A 99 0.46 2.19 -14.69
CA ARG A 99 0.92 0.83 -14.95
C ARG A 99 1.42 0.61 -16.38
N ALA A 100 0.69 1.11 -17.39
CA ALA A 100 1.00 0.81 -18.79
C ALA A 100 2.37 1.38 -19.19
N GLU A 101 2.66 2.62 -18.80
CA GLU A 101 3.95 3.27 -19.03
C GLU A 101 5.08 2.54 -18.27
N PHE A 102 4.81 2.11 -17.03
CA PHE A 102 5.76 1.36 -16.22
C PHE A 102 6.18 0.07 -16.93
N ILE A 103 5.24 -0.83 -17.23
CA ILE A 103 5.59 -2.14 -17.81
C ILE A 103 6.19 -2.03 -19.21
N TRP A 104 5.81 -1.01 -19.98
CA TRP A 104 6.42 -0.72 -21.29
C TRP A 104 7.85 -0.23 -21.16
N SER A 105 8.11 0.76 -20.29
CA SER A 105 9.46 1.29 -20.08
C SER A 105 10.43 0.28 -19.47
N HIS A 106 9.92 -0.77 -18.81
CA HIS A 106 10.70 -1.90 -18.30
C HIS A 106 10.87 -3.04 -19.34
N GLY A 107 10.41 -2.83 -20.58
CA GLY A 107 10.58 -3.79 -21.67
C GLY A 107 9.75 -5.07 -21.54
N LEU A 108 8.71 -5.06 -20.70
CA LEU A 108 7.88 -6.24 -20.42
C LEU A 108 6.76 -6.44 -21.46
N ILE A 109 6.45 -5.40 -22.24
CA ILE A 109 5.42 -5.44 -23.28
C ILE A 109 5.88 -4.73 -24.55
N SER A 110 5.26 -5.08 -25.68
CA SER A 110 5.54 -4.46 -26.97
C SER A 110 4.96 -3.05 -27.10
N ASP A 111 5.52 -2.22 -28.00
CA ASP A 111 4.98 -0.90 -28.34
C ASP A 111 3.49 -0.97 -28.74
N SER A 112 3.13 -1.99 -29.53
CA SER A 112 1.73 -2.25 -29.91
C SER A 112 0.82 -2.50 -28.71
N SER A 113 1.29 -3.28 -27.72
CA SER A 113 0.53 -3.51 -26.49
C SER A 113 0.38 -2.25 -25.66
N TYR A 114 1.44 -1.45 -25.56
CA TYR A 114 1.43 -0.17 -24.85
C TYR A 114 0.44 0.82 -25.50
N GLU A 115 0.49 0.98 -26.82
CA GLU A 115 -0.43 1.84 -27.56
C GLU A 115 -1.89 1.43 -27.33
N MET A 116 -2.20 0.13 -27.38
CA MET A 116 -3.55 -0.38 -27.10
C MET A 116 -3.96 -0.16 -25.63
N ALA A 117 -3.06 -0.45 -24.70
CA ALA A 117 -3.30 -0.23 -23.27
C ALA A 117 -3.45 1.25 -22.93
N ASN A 118 -2.93 2.18 -23.74
CA ASN A 118 -3.09 3.61 -23.49
C ASN A 118 -4.31 4.22 -24.20
N SER A 119 -4.57 3.81 -25.44
CA SER A 119 -5.56 4.45 -26.32
C SER A 119 -6.90 3.70 -26.46
N VAL A 120 -6.90 2.37 -26.31
CA VAL A 120 -8.10 1.54 -26.54
C VAL A 120 -8.78 1.19 -25.22
N CYS A 121 -8.02 0.68 -24.25
CA CYS A 121 -8.53 0.40 -22.92
C CYS A 121 -7.44 0.57 -21.86
N ASN A 122 -7.44 1.74 -21.22
CA ASN A 122 -6.55 2.02 -20.10
C ASN A 122 -6.83 1.14 -18.88
N TYR A 123 -5.82 1.00 -18.02
CA TYR A 123 -5.87 0.04 -16.93
C TYR A 123 -6.98 0.40 -15.94
N SER A 124 -7.21 1.69 -15.68
CA SER A 124 -8.32 2.10 -14.82
C SER A 124 -9.68 1.72 -15.41
N THR A 125 -9.90 1.85 -16.72
CA THR A 125 -11.12 1.38 -17.39
C THR A 125 -11.28 -0.13 -17.26
N TYR A 126 -10.22 -0.91 -17.48
CA TYR A 126 -10.24 -2.35 -17.28
C TYR A 126 -10.59 -2.71 -15.83
N ARG A 127 -9.93 -2.09 -14.85
CA ARG A 127 -10.17 -2.33 -13.42
C ARG A 127 -11.60 -1.96 -13.02
N ARG A 128 -12.12 -0.84 -13.49
CA ARG A 128 -13.51 -0.40 -13.26
C ARG A 128 -14.51 -1.42 -13.80
N GLN A 129 -14.33 -1.87 -15.05
CA GLN A 129 -15.22 -2.87 -15.66
C GLN A 129 -15.20 -4.21 -14.90
N VAL A 130 -14.04 -4.64 -14.42
CA VAL A 130 -13.88 -5.91 -13.68
C VAL A 130 -14.42 -5.81 -12.26
N GLN A 131 -14.09 -4.75 -11.53
CA GLN A 131 -14.28 -4.68 -10.08
C GLN A 131 -15.52 -3.90 -9.66
N VAL A 132 -15.89 -2.87 -10.42
CA VAL A 132 -16.99 -1.95 -10.06
C VAL A 132 -18.26 -2.31 -10.84
N ASP A 133 -18.15 -2.41 -12.16
CA ASP A 133 -19.31 -2.67 -13.02
C ASP A 133 -19.69 -4.15 -13.06
N GLY A 134 -18.70 -5.05 -12.88
CA GLY A 134 -18.87 -6.49 -13.06
C GLY A 134 -19.14 -6.90 -14.51
N ASN A 135 -18.80 -6.04 -15.49
CA ASN A 135 -19.06 -6.24 -16.91
C ASN A 135 -17.84 -5.86 -17.76
N LEU A 136 -16.95 -6.82 -17.98
CA LEU A 136 -15.77 -6.63 -18.81
C LEU A 136 -16.12 -6.66 -20.31
N SER A 137 -15.84 -5.55 -21.00
CA SER A 137 -16.03 -5.46 -22.44
C SER A 137 -15.06 -6.40 -23.20
N PRO A 138 -15.49 -7.00 -24.33
CA PRO A 138 -14.61 -7.83 -25.15
C PRO A 138 -13.35 -7.11 -25.62
N VAL A 139 -13.45 -5.80 -25.87
CA VAL A 139 -12.33 -4.95 -26.28
C VAL A 139 -11.29 -4.85 -25.16
N CYS A 140 -11.69 -4.46 -23.95
CA CYS A 140 -10.78 -4.41 -22.80
C CYS A 140 -10.19 -5.78 -22.46
N SER A 141 -11.00 -6.85 -22.55
CA SER A 141 -10.52 -8.21 -22.35
C SER A 141 -9.42 -8.59 -23.34
N GLN A 142 -9.56 -8.24 -24.62
CA GLN A 142 -8.54 -8.52 -25.63
C GLN A 142 -7.23 -7.77 -25.38
N VAL A 143 -7.32 -6.48 -25.06
CA VAL A 143 -6.15 -5.63 -24.75
C VAL A 143 -5.38 -6.20 -23.56
N TRP A 144 -6.05 -6.39 -22.43
CA TRP A 144 -5.38 -6.81 -21.19
C TRP A 144 -4.99 -8.29 -21.17
N ARG A 145 -5.65 -9.14 -21.97
CA ARG A 145 -5.16 -10.50 -22.24
C ARG A 145 -3.85 -10.49 -23.02
N LYS A 146 -3.70 -9.62 -24.03
CA LYS A 146 -2.44 -9.50 -24.77
C LYS A 146 -1.32 -9.03 -23.85
N VAL A 147 -1.56 -7.97 -23.08
CA VAL A 147 -0.61 -7.45 -22.07
C VAL A 147 -0.20 -8.54 -21.09
N SER A 148 -1.17 -9.26 -20.51
CA SER A 148 -0.90 -10.34 -19.56
C SER A 148 -0.12 -11.51 -20.17
N ASN A 149 -0.35 -11.82 -21.44
CA ASN A 149 0.39 -12.89 -22.13
C ASN A 149 1.85 -12.49 -22.37
N GLU A 150 2.12 -11.24 -22.73
CA GLU A 150 3.49 -10.71 -22.92
C GLU A 150 4.24 -10.66 -21.59
N MET A 151 3.59 -10.18 -20.51
CA MET A 151 4.21 -10.16 -19.19
C MET A 151 4.54 -11.57 -18.65
N SER A 152 3.80 -12.60 -19.07
CA SER A 152 3.88 -13.96 -18.51
C SER A 152 3.50 -14.06 -17.03
N ARG A 153 3.07 -15.25 -16.61
CA ARG A 153 2.83 -15.56 -15.18
C ARG A 153 4.12 -15.73 -14.37
N LEU A 154 5.27 -15.61 -15.02
CA LEU A 154 6.60 -15.78 -14.45
C LEU A 154 7.24 -14.46 -14.02
N VAL A 155 6.57 -13.34 -14.29
CA VAL A 155 6.95 -12.02 -13.77
C VAL A 155 6.04 -11.70 -12.60
N ASP A 156 6.63 -11.41 -11.45
CA ASP A 156 5.88 -10.93 -10.29
C ASP A 156 5.43 -9.48 -10.56
N SER A 157 4.13 -9.23 -10.39
CA SER A 157 3.60 -7.88 -10.63
C SER A 157 3.93 -6.89 -9.51
N TYR A 158 4.20 -7.35 -8.30
CA TYR A 158 4.57 -6.53 -7.15
C TYR A 158 6.07 -6.20 -7.12
N ASP A 159 6.88 -7.00 -7.81
CA ASP A 159 8.30 -6.73 -8.05
C ASP A 159 8.75 -7.39 -9.36
N VAL A 160 8.81 -6.61 -10.43
CA VAL A 160 9.13 -7.13 -11.78
C VAL A 160 10.55 -7.67 -11.93
N THR A 161 11.40 -7.52 -10.91
CA THR A 161 12.79 -8.00 -10.91
C THR A 161 12.99 -9.28 -10.12
N LEU A 162 11.99 -9.70 -9.33
CA LEU A 162 12.07 -10.92 -8.55
C LEU A 162 11.59 -12.15 -9.33
N ASP A 163 12.13 -13.29 -8.92
CA ASP A 163 11.60 -14.59 -9.32
C ASP A 163 10.21 -14.80 -8.70
N VAL A 164 9.36 -15.57 -9.38
CA VAL A 164 8.07 -16.00 -8.82
C VAL A 164 8.21 -17.24 -7.95
N CYS A 165 7.34 -17.39 -6.95
CA CYS A 165 7.22 -18.64 -6.22
C CYS A 165 6.64 -19.73 -7.14
N LEU A 166 7.50 -20.65 -7.61
CA LEU A 166 7.09 -21.75 -8.47
C LEU A 166 6.53 -22.93 -7.64
N PRO A 167 5.39 -23.54 -8.06
CA PRO A 167 4.95 -24.82 -7.51
C PRO A 167 6.05 -25.88 -7.67
N SER A 168 6.16 -26.79 -6.70
CA SER A 168 7.26 -27.78 -6.60
C SER A 168 7.49 -28.62 -7.87
N VAL A 169 6.46 -28.82 -8.70
CA VAL A 169 6.53 -29.56 -9.97
C VAL A 169 7.30 -28.78 -11.06
N PHE A 170 7.23 -27.45 -11.07
CA PHE A 170 8.00 -26.59 -11.99
C PHE A 170 9.41 -26.25 -11.45
N ALA A 171 9.57 -26.29 -10.12
CA ALA A 171 10.87 -26.09 -9.48
C ALA A 171 11.90 -27.18 -9.85
N GLN A 172 11.45 -28.41 -10.15
CA GLN A 172 12.33 -29.51 -10.57
C GLN A 172 12.99 -29.27 -11.93
N SER A 173 12.32 -28.56 -12.86
CA SER A 173 12.89 -28.22 -14.17
C SER A 173 13.74 -26.94 -14.16
N ALA A 174 13.50 -26.03 -13.21
CA ALA A 174 14.19 -24.73 -13.11
C ALA A 174 15.49 -24.78 -12.29
N MET A 175 15.75 -25.86 -11.55
CA MET A 175 16.97 -26.06 -10.73
C MET A 175 18.25 -26.37 -11.53
N LEU A 176 18.38 -25.86 -12.74
CA LEU A 176 19.63 -25.87 -13.51
C LEU A 176 20.06 -24.43 -13.75
N ASN A 177 20.62 -23.80 -12.72
CA ASN A 177 21.69 -22.79 -12.75
C ASN A 177 21.75 -22.10 -11.39
N LYS A 178 22.51 -22.69 -10.47
CA LYS A 178 22.90 -22.03 -9.21
C LYS A 178 24.09 -21.13 -9.50
N LEU A 179 23.92 -19.81 -9.37
CA LEU A 179 25.02 -18.93 -8.97
C LEU A 179 24.52 -17.85 -7.99
N ASP A 180 25.31 -17.75 -6.92
CA ASP A 180 25.61 -16.63 -6.04
C ASP A 180 24.86 -16.34 -4.72
N GLU A 181 25.70 -16.00 -3.73
CA GLU A 181 25.44 -15.76 -2.31
C GLU A 181 25.10 -14.28 -2.01
N ALA A 182 24.11 -13.73 -2.70
CA ALA A 182 23.40 -12.56 -2.17
C ALA A 182 22.28 -13.04 -1.23
N ALA A 183 21.88 -12.23 -0.24
CA ALA A 183 20.77 -12.55 0.66
C ALA A 183 19.51 -12.90 -0.16
N LYS A 184 19.25 -14.19 -0.35
CA LYS A 184 18.15 -14.66 -1.21
C LYS A 184 16.83 -14.21 -0.60
N ILE A 185 16.17 -13.30 -1.30
CA ILE A 185 14.79 -12.90 -1.00
C ILE A 185 13.92 -14.15 -1.13
N ASP A 186 13.17 -14.46 -0.07
CA ASP A 186 12.31 -15.63 -0.01
C ASP A 186 10.99 -15.34 -0.73
N VAL A 187 10.97 -15.57 -2.04
CA VAL A 187 9.80 -15.31 -2.91
C VAL A 187 8.57 -16.14 -2.54
N CYS A 188 8.72 -17.17 -1.70
CA CYS A 188 7.63 -18.01 -1.20
C CYS A 188 7.28 -17.72 0.29
N VAL A 189 7.61 -16.54 0.80
CA VAL A 189 7.33 -16.16 2.19
C VAL A 189 5.83 -16.14 2.51
N GLU A 190 4.97 -15.84 1.53
CA GLU A 190 3.52 -15.83 1.70
C GLU A 190 2.98 -17.24 2.01
N ASP A 191 3.33 -18.24 1.19
CA ASP A 191 2.98 -19.65 1.41
C ASP A 191 3.41 -20.16 2.79
N LYS A 192 4.61 -19.76 3.22
CA LYS A 192 5.15 -20.11 4.53
C LYS A 192 4.35 -19.45 5.65
N THR A 193 3.93 -18.19 5.45
CA THR A 193 3.11 -17.43 6.41
C THR A 193 1.72 -18.06 6.56
N ILE A 194 1.05 -18.39 5.46
CA ILE A 194 -0.25 -19.09 5.49
C ILE A 194 -0.13 -20.41 6.25
N LYS A 195 0.89 -21.22 5.94
CA LYS A 195 1.14 -22.48 6.66
C LYS A 195 1.40 -22.26 8.15
N TYR A 196 2.16 -21.23 8.50
CA TYR A 196 2.50 -20.92 9.89
C TYR A 196 1.28 -20.48 10.69
N LEU A 197 0.49 -19.52 10.19
CA LEU A 197 -0.67 -18.96 10.90
C LEU A 197 -1.87 -19.93 10.97
N ASN A 198 -1.89 -20.97 10.13
CA ASN A 198 -2.88 -22.04 10.22
C ASN A 198 -2.52 -23.17 11.20
N ARG A 199 -1.33 -23.14 11.80
CA ARG A 199 -0.99 -24.12 12.85
C ARG A 199 -1.78 -23.86 14.12
N LYS A 200 -2.34 -24.93 14.70
CA LYS A 200 -3.16 -24.84 15.92
C LYS A 200 -2.39 -24.36 17.15
N ASP A 201 -1.12 -24.71 17.28
CA ASP A 201 -0.28 -24.21 18.37
C ASP A 201 0.02 -22.72 18.22
N VAL A 202 0.19 -22.21 16.99
CA VAL A 202 0.35 -20.78 16.69
C VAL A 202 -0.93 -20.00 16.99
N GLN A 203 -2.08 -20.48 16.53
CA GLN A 203 -3.39 -19.86 16.82
C GLN A 203 -3.63 -19.75 18.34
N LYS A 204 -3.33 -20.82 19.08
CA LYS A 204 -3.41 -20.84 20.54
C LYS A 204 -2.46 -19.83 21.19
N ALA A 205 -1.23 -19.72 20.71
CA ALA A 205 -0.23 -18.78 21.22
C ALA A 205 -0.60 -17.32 20.97
N PHE A 206 -1.29 -17.04 19.86
CA PHE A 206 -1.79 -15.71 19.52
C PHE A 206 -3.08 -15.35 20.25
N HIS A 207 -3.68 -16.32 20.97
CA HIS A 207 -5.03 -16.21 21.52
C HIS A 207 -6.07 -15.87 20.44
N ALA A 208 -5.89 -16.45 19.25
CA ALA A 208 -6.72 -16.21 18.08
C ALA A 208 -7.63 -17.41 17.79
N GLU A 209 -8.83 -17.13 17.29
CA GLU A 209 -9.80 -18.13 16.87
C GLU A 209 -10.25 -17.85 15.43
N LEU A 210 -10.46 -18.92 14.65
CA LEU A 210 -11.06 -18.82 13.34
C LEU A 210 -12.58 -18.96 13.49
N VAL A 211 -13.30 -17.86 13.25
CA VAL A 211 -14.76 -17.82 13.39
C VAL A 211 -15.39 -17.53 12.02
N GLY A 212 -16.19 -18.47 11.53
CA GLY A 212 -16.84 -18.36 10.22
C GLY A 212 -15.94 -18.72 9.03
N VAL A 213 -14.68 -19.07 9.28
CA VAL A 213 -13.71 -19.54 8.27
C VAL A 213 -13.00 -20.81 8.75
N THR A 214 -12.53 -21.62 7.81
CA THR A 214 -11.79 -22.86 8.11
C THR A 214 -10.29 -22.66 8.18
N GLU A 215 -9.78 -21.64 7.51
CA GLU A 215 -8.37 -21.30 7.44
C GLU A 215 -8.15 -19.78 7.50
N TRP A 216 -7.00 -19.38 8.03
CA TRP A 216 -6.47 -18.03 7.90
C TRP A 216 -5.90 -17.85 6.49
N SER A 217 -6.22 -16.75 5.83
CA SER A 217 -5.70 -16.38 4.52
C SER A 217 -5.23 -14.92 4.52
N VAL A 218 -4.36 -14.57 3.57
CA VAL A 218 -3.81 -13.20 3.44
C VAL A 218 -4.89 -12.21 3.03
N CYS A 219 -5.71 -12.60 2.05
CA CYS A 219 -6.87 -11.85 1.58
C CYS A 219 -8.15 -12.61 1.93
N SER A 220 -9.24 -11.89 2.20
CA SER A 220 -10.52 -12.49 2.60
C SER A 220 -11.55 -12.43 1.49
N ASP A 221 -12.16 -13.58 1.21
CA ASP A 221 -13.33 -13.71 0.32
C ASP A 221 -14.66 -13.72 1.10
N VAL A 222 -14.62 -13.54 2.42
CA VAL A 222 -15.79 -13.63 3.30
C VAL A 222 -16.64 -12.36 3.22
N LEU A 223 -15.98 -11.21 3.12
CA LEU A 223 -16.62 -9.90 3.17
C LEU A 223 -16.89 -9.37 1.77
N ARG A 224 -18.09 -8.82 1.58
CA ARG A 224 -18.47 -8.09 0.36
C ARG A 224 -18.16 -6.63 0.58
N TYR A 225 -17.01 -6.22 0.07
CA TYR A 225 -16.57 -4.84 0.09
C TYR A 225 -17.30 -4.01 -0.97
N ASP A 226 -17.64 -2.76 -0.67
CA ASP A 226 -18.16 -1.82 -1.67
C ASP A 226 -17.02 -1.39 -2.59
N MET A 227 -16.97 -2.00 -3.77
CA MET A 227 -15.92 -1.73 -4.75
C MET A 227 -15.98 -0.31 -5.32
N LYS A 228 -17.06 0.45 -5.10
CA LYS A 228 -17.12 1.87 -5.49
C LYS A 228 -16.16 2.73 -4.70
N ASP A 229 -15.76 2.30 -3.50
CA ASP A 229 -14.82 3.04 -2.65
C ASP A 229 -13.44 3.18 -3.31
N LEU A 230 -13.05 2.24 -4.18
CA LEU A 230 -11.84 2.34 -4.99
C LEU A 230 -11.76 3.66 -5.78
N GLU A 231 -12.90 4.22 -6.17
CA GLU A 231 -12.96 5.44 -6.99
C GLU A 231 -13.03 6.73 -6.16
N ILE A 232 -13.10 6.63 -4.83
CA ILE A 232 -13.13 7.80 -3.95
C ILE A 232 -11.69 8.28 -3.70
N PRO A 233 -11.28 9.44 -4.23
CA PRO A 233 -9.90 9.90 -4.10
C PRO A 233 -9.57 10.31 -2.66
N THR A 234 -8.45 9.82 -2.12
CA THR A 234 -7.94 10.18 -0.79
C THR A 234 -6.80 11.20 -0.82
N ILE A 235 -6.33 11.61 -2.01
CA ILE A 235 -5.29 12.63 -2.16
C ILE A 235 -5.67 13.97 -1.48
N HIS A 236 -6.93 14.38 -1.52
CA HIS A 236 -7.41 15.60 -0.85
C HIS A 236 -7.45 15.45 0.69
N VAL A 237 -7.61 14.22 1.19
CA VAL A 237 -7.53 13.91 2.61
C VAL A 237 -6.08 14.13 3.10
N LEU A 238 -5.08 13.73 2.31
CA LEU A 238 -3.67 14.04 2.62
C LEU A 238 -3.45 15.55 2.75
N GLY A 239 -3.98 16.34 1.82
CA GLY A 239 -3.88 17.81 1.90
C GLY A 239 -4.53 18.39 3.16
N SER A 240 -5.69 17.86 3.56
CA SER A 240 -6.39 18.26 4.78
C SER A 240 -5.59 17.91 6.04
N LEU A 241 -4.92 16.75 6.06
CA LEU A 241 -4.06 16.33 7.17
C LEU A 241 -2.83 17.23 7.30
N VAL A 242 -2.17 17.55 6.20
CA VAL A 242 -1.02 18.46 6.15
C VAL A 242 -1.38 19.85 6.66
N LYS A 243 -2.53 20.39 6.23
CA LYS A 243 -3.08 21.67 6.73
C LYS A 243 -3.36 21.64 8.23
N SER A 244 -3.69 20.47 8.77
CA SER A 244 -3.95 20.25 10.20
C SER A 244 -2.67 20.00 11.02
N GLY A 245 -1.49 20.09 10.42
CA GLY A 245 -0.20 19.88 11.08
C GLY A 245 0.20 18.40 11.27
N ILE A 246 -0.51 17.47 10.61
CA ILE A 246 -0.14 16.05 10.58
C ILE A 246 0.92 15.83 9.51
N GLN A 247 2.01 15.15 9.87
CA GLN A 247 3.08 14.83 8.93
C GLN A 247 2.63 13.69 8.00
N VAL A 248 2.82 13.84 6.69
CA VAL A 248 2.50 12.81 5.71
C VAL A 248 3.78 12.36 5.01
N LEU A 249 4.02 11.05 5.00
CA LEU A 249 5.06 10.39 4.21
C LEU A 249 4.39 9.48 3.18
N VAL A 250 4.63 9.74 1.89
CA VAL A 250 4.28 8.83 0.80
C VAL A 250 5.55 8.20 0.30
N TYR A 251 5.61 6.87 0.20
CA TYR A 251 6.76 6.18 -0.35
C TYR A 251 6.37 5.09 -1.35
N SER A 252 7.25 4.76 -2.28
CA SER A 252 6.99 3.74 -3.30
C SER A 252 8.24 2.93 -3.59
N GLY A 253 8.10 1.60 -3.65
CA GLY A 253 9.02 0.72 -4.37
C GLY A 253 8.94 0.99 -5.87
N ASP A 254 10.09 0.98 -6.53
CA ASP A 254 10.17 1.29 -7.97
C ASP A 254 10.10 0.08 -8.89
N GLN A 255 9.95 -1.13 -8.32
CA GLN A 255 9.72 -2.36 -9.08
C GLN A 255 8.25 -2.80 -9.06
N ASP A 256 7.39 -2.09 -8.34
CA ASP A 256 5.95 -2.38 -8.26
C ASP A 256 5.23 -1.92 -9.53
N SER A 257 4.68 -2.88 -10.28
CA SER A 257 3.86 -2.60 -11.46
C SER A 257 2.37 -2.44 -11.15
N VAL A 258 1.92 -2.78 -9.94
CA VAL A 258 0.52 -2.66 -9.51
C VAL A 258 0.18 -1.21 -9.22
N LEU A 259 0.96 -0.54 -8.37
CA LEU A 259 0.84 0.88 -8.07
C LEU A 259 2.21 1.57 -8.23
N PRO A 260 2.64 1.79 -9.48
CA PRO A 260 3.94 2.38 -9.76
C PRO A 260 4.15 3.73 -9.08
N LEU A 261 5.40 3.97 -8.70
CA LEU A 261 5.96 5.26 -8.29
C LEU A 261 5.40 6.46 -9.07
N THR A 262 5.25 6.33 -10.39
CA THR A 262 4.88 7.43 -11.28
C THR A 262 3.48 7.97 -10.97
N GLY A 263 2.54 7.11 -10.57
CA GLY A 263 1.22 7.51 -10.10
C GLY A 263 1.30 8.36 -8.82
N SER A 264 1.87 7.79 -7.77
CA SER A 264 2.07 8.48 -6.48
C SER A 264 2.87 9.78 -6.62
N ARG A 265 3.93 9.80 -7.43
CA ARG A 265 4.73 11.01 -7.73
C ARG A 265 3.86 12.10 -8.36
N THR A 266 3.04 11.74 -9.34
CA THR A 266 2.17 12.69 -10.05
C THR A 266 1.17 13.33 -9.09
N LEU A 267 0.50 12.51 -8.28
CA LEU A 267 -0.50 12.96 -7.32
C LEU A 267 0.10 13.85 -6.23
N VAL A 268 1.22 13.43 -5.63
CA VAL A 268 1.86 14.21 -4.57
C VAL A 268 2.43 15.54 -5.10
N THR A 269 3.01 15.54 -6.29
CA THR A 269 3.49 16.78 -6.93
C THR A 269 2.33 17.74 -7.22
N GLY A 270 1.20 17.20 -7.72
CA GLY A 270 -0.02 17.97 -7.93
C GLY A 270 -0.55 18.59 -6.64
N LEU A 271 -0.65 17.78 -5.58
CA LEU A 271 -1.11 18.25 -4.27
C LEU A 271 -0.18 19.33 -3.69
N ALA A 272 1.14 19.16 -3.80
CA ALA A 272 2.09 20.15 -3.31
C ALA A 272 1.95 21.50 -4.02
N LYS A 273 1.74 21.47 -5.34
CA LYS A 273 1.44 22.67 -6.14
C LYS A 273 0.12 23.33 -5.72
N GLU A 274 -0.93 22.53 -5.49
CA GLU A 274 -2.23 23.02 -5.01
C GLU A 274 -2.10 23.71 -3.64
N LEU A 275 -1.27 23.17 -2.77
CA LEU A 275 -1.02 23.69 -1.42
C LEU A 275 -0.01 24.85 -1.38
N GLY A 276 0.64 25.18 -2.50
CA GLY A 276 1.70 26.19 -2.56
C GLY A 276 2.98 25.80 -1.82
N LEU A 277 3.23 24.50 -1.62
CA LEU A 277 4.41 24.00 -0.92
C LEU A 277 5.62 24.03 -1.84
N ASN A 278 6.77 24.47 -1.31
CA ASN A 278 8.03 24.48 -2.02
C ASN A 278 8.87 23.25 -1.68
N THR A 279 9.73 22.87 -2.61
CA THR A 279 10.76 21.87 -2.36
C THR A 279 11.83 22.46 -1.45
N THR A 280 11.95 21.94 -0.23
CA THR A 280 13.00 22.35 0.71
C THR A 280 14.24 21.48 0.65
N VAL A 281 14.08 20.24 0.22
CA VAL A 281 15.20 19.33 -0.09
C VAL A 281 15.04 18.89 -1.53
N ALA A 282 15.97 19.32 -2.39
CA ALA A 282 15.99 18.90 -3.78
C ALA A 282 16.12 17.38 -3.89
N TYR A 283 15.47 16.83 -4.91
CA TYR A 283 15.52 15.43 -5.25
C TYR A 283 16.98 14.95 -5.37
N ARG A 284 17.37 13.96 -4.56
CA ARG A 284 18.73 13.44 -4.49
C ARG A 284 18.77 12.01 -3.98
N ALA A 285 19.83 11.29 -4.32
CA ALA A 285 20.10 9.98 -3.78
C ALA A 285 20.33 10.04 -2.26
N TRP A 286 19.88 9.01 -1.55
CA TRP A 286 20.06 8.77 -0.14
C TRP A 286 20.98 7.57 0.04
N PHE A 287 21.94 7.70 0.94
CA PHE A 287 22.97 6.71 1.18
C PHE A 287 22.81 6.11 2.57
N GLU A 288 23.00 4.80 2.68
CA GLU A 288 23.22 4.13 3.97
C GLU A 288 24.54 3.36 3.83
N THR A 289 25.52 3.62 4.71
CA THR A 289 26.83 2.96 4.72
C THR A 289 27.57 2.97 3.36
N ASN A 290 27.73 4.14 2.73
CA ASN A 290 28.48 4.36 1.48
C ASN A 290 27.95 3.64 0.22
N GLN A 291 26.77 3.03 0.27
CA GLN A 291 26.04 2.61 -0.92
C GLN A 291 24.75 3.43 -1.05
N VAL A 292 24.39 3.81 -2.28
CA VAL A 292 23.00 4.17 -2.55
C VAL A 292 22.23 2.91 -2.23
N ARG A 293 21.37 2.95 -1.22
CA ARG A 293 20.61 1.77 -0.85
C ARG A 293 19.52 1.58 -1.90
N LEU A 294 19.87 0.90 -3.00
CA LEU A 294 18.98 0.01 -3.76
C LEU A 294 18.57 -1.17 -2.85
N ALA A 295 18.17 -0.90 -1.60
CA ALA A 295 17.54 -1.94 -0.81
C ALA A 295 16.22 -2.20 -1.50
N TYR A 296 16.20 -3.29 -2.25
CA TYR A 296 15.05 -3.98 -2.77
C TYR A 296 13.77 -3.48 -2.09
N ASN A 297 13.07 -2.60 -2.81
CA ASN A 297 11.62 -2.37 -2.71
C ASN A 297 11.10 -1.10 -2.04
N ILE A 298 11.94 -0.12 -1.68
CA ILE A 298 11.47 1.27 -1.48
C ILE A 298 12.51 2.23 -2.06
N GLN A 299 12.14 3.02 -3.06
CA GLN A 299 13.11 3.83 -3.81
C GLN A 299 12.80 5.35 -3.74
N PHE A 300 11.62 5.72 -3.24
CA PHE A 300 11.13 7.10 -3.29
C PHE A 300 10.31 7.48 -2.07
N CYS A 301 10.54 8.68 -1.52
CA CYS A 301 9.83 9.23 -0.37
C CYS A 301 9.46 10.70 -0.59
N PHE A 302 8.19 11.05 -0.38
CA PHE A 302 7.67 12.41 -0.30
C PHE A 302 7.24 12.73 1.13
N LYS A 303 7.91 13.67 1.78
CA LYS A 303 7.46 14.22 3.05
C LYS A 303 6.73 15.53 2.83
N ILE A 304 5.46 15.59 3.22
CA ILE A 304 4.62 16.79 3.12
C ILE A 304 4.34 17.30 4.55
N SER A 305 4.75 18.53 4.84
CA SER A 305 4.51 19.16 6.14
C SER A 305 4.44 20.68 6.01
N THR A 306 3.52 21.31 6.73
CA THR A 306 3.60 22.75 6.97
C THR A 306 4.57 22.99 8.14
N THR A 307 5.50 23.93 8.01
CA THR A 307 6.37 24.37 9.12
C THR A 307 6.03 25.79 9.54
N THR A 308 5.60 25.98 10.78
CA THR A 308 6.11 27.09 11.60
C THR A 308 7.25 26.53 12.45
N PRO A 309 8.38 27.24 12.62
CA PRO A 309 9.51 26.68 13.35
C PRO A 309 9.17 26.64 14.85
N PRO A 310 9.20 25.49 15.53
CA PRO A 310 9.36 25.51 16.98
C PRO A 310 10.84 25.81 17.23
N THR A 311 11.09 27.01 17.75
CA THR A 311 12.22 27.25 18.64
C THR A 311 12.28 26.11 19.66
N ASN A 312 13.46 25.53 19.82
CA ASN A 312 13.74 24.16 20.31
C ASN A 312 13.72 23.13 19.17
N SER A 313 14.85 23.14 18.48
CA SER A 313 15.38 22.09 17.63
C SER A 313 15.19 20.68 18.21
N ILE A 314 14.02 20.10 17.95
CA ILE A 314 13.97 18.68 17.65
C ILE A 314 14.61 18.57 16.27
N LYS A 315 15.94 18.40 16.26
CA LYS A 315 16.60 17.74 15.14
C LYS A 315 15.88 16.40 15.01
N PHE A 316 14.98 16.28 14.05
CA PHE A 316 14.66 14.98 13.49
C PHE A 316 15.94 14.51 12.83
N SER A 317 16.81 13.88 13.62
CA SER A 317 17.75 12.93 13.10
C SER A 317 16.90 11.83 12.51
N ILE A 318 16.73 11.85 11.19
CA ILE A 318 16.18 10.74 10.39
C ILE A 318 17.27 9.65 10.37
N GLU A 319 17.72 9.23 11.56
CA GLU A 319 18.69 8.14 11.75
C GLU A 319 17.95 6.80 11.95
N HIS A 320 16.61 6.80 12.02
CA HIS A 320 15.85 5.60 12.40
C HIS A 320 14.59 5.33 11.54
N TYR A 321 14.39 6.05 10.43
CA TYR A 321 13.40 5.69 9.41
C TYR A 321 14.12 5.40 8.09
N HIS A 322 14.20 4.12 7.73
CA HIS A 322 14.82 3.64 6.48
C HIS A 322 13.94 4.01 5.27
N CYS A 323 14.16 5.20 4.69
CA CYS A 323 13.75 5.53 3.32
C CYS A 323 14.94 5.22 2.39
N PRO A 324 14.88 4.20 1.52
CA PRO A 324 15.96 3.91 0.60
C PRO A 324 15.82 4.77 -0.68
N SER A 325 16.95 5.21 -1.21
CA SER A 325 17.15 5.88 -2.51
C SER A 325 16.79 7.37 -2.67
N PHE A 326 15.54 7.86 -2.75
CA PHE A 326 15.31 9.30 -3.07
C PHE A 326 14.28 9.97 -2.16
N MET A 327 14.61 11.16 -1.62
CA MET A 327 13.72 11.93 -0.73
C MET A 327 13.43 13.33 -1.29
N LEU A 328 12.14 13.67 -1.38
CA LEU A 328 11.65 15.02 -1.61
C LEU A 328 10.94 15.51 -0.33
N VAL A 329 11.35 16.65 0.20
CA VAL A 329 10.68 17.29 1.35
C VAL A 329 10.01 18.56 0.86
N LEU A 330 8.72 18.67 1.17
CA LEU A 330 7.84 19.77 0.75
C LEU A 330 7.36 20.50 2.00
N SER A 331 7.64 21.81 2.07
CA SER A 331 7.13 22.69 3.12
C SER A 331 6.95 24.12 2.62
N ASN A 332 6.16 24.91 3.37
CA ASN A 332 6.02 26.36 3.15
C ASN A 332 7.31 27.11 3.47
#